data_AF-A0A3B9XZK9-F1
#
_entry.id   AF-A0A3B9XZK9-F1
#
_cell.length_a   1.000
_cell.length_b   1.000
_cell.length_c   1.000
_cell.angle_alpha   90.00
_cell.angle_beta   90.00
_cell.angle_gamma   90.00
#
_symmetry.space_group_name_H-M   'P 1'
#
loop_
_entity.id
_entity.type
_entity.pdbx_description
1 polymer ?
#
loop_
_entity_poly.entity_id
_entity_poly.type
_entity_poly.pdbx_seq_one_letter_code
_entity_poly.pdbx_strand_id
1 'polypeptide(L)'
;VTDGSVYFGLNDEKGDIDETAKFPNAVAMVWRWTGDSKFRDDLYAFTVRNMQYMVNLTKSDDDLWPDGDGNVESSVLGAEAVDVATYTIRGLLDLADMAASKHDASTENWAIKQAAAMQRAFQRAWWLPSIPQYADSLNDPGNQPLMER
;
A
#
# COMPACT_ATOMS: atom_id res chain seq x y z
N VAL A 1 -9.43 -13.24 -22.13
CA VAL A 1 -8.14 -13.61 -22.78
C VAL A 1 -7.86 -15.07 -22.44
N THR A 2 -7.51 -15.94 -23.39
CA THR A 2 -7.42 -17.42 -23.19
C THR A 2 -6.17 -18.07 -23.79
N ASP A 3 -5.18 -17.28 -24.22
CA ASP A 3 -3.96 -17.76 -24.88
C ASP A 3 -2.72 -17.80 -23.96
N GLY A 4 -2.86 -17.39 -22.69
CA GLY A 4 -1.73 -17.29 -21.76
C GLY A 4 -0.85 -16.06 -22.02
N SER A 5 -1.31 -15.11 -22.83
CA SER A 5 -0.65 -13.82 -23.00
C SER A 5 -0.65 -13.05 -21.67
N VAL A 6 0.54 -12.77 -21.16
CA VAL A 6 0.77 -11.86 -20.04
C VAL A 6 0.97 -10.48 -20.64
N TYR A 7 -0.02 -9.61 -20.46
CA TYR A 7 0.11 -8.20 -20.78
C TYR A 7 0.74 -7.53 -19.56
N PHE A 8 1.95 -7.00 -19.72
CA PHE A 8 2.51 -6.03 -18.78
C PHE A 8 1.93 -4.65 -19.15
N GLY A 9 1.72 -3.80 -18.14
CA GLY A 9 1.09 -2.48 -18.29
C GLY A 9 1.63 -1.67 -19.47
N LEU A 10 0.77 -0.85 -20.07
CA LEU A 10 1.17 -0.05 -21.22
C LEU A 10 2.07 1.10 -20.76
N ASN A 11 3.15 1.41 -21.51
CA ASN A 11 4.10 2.47 -21.14
C ASN A 11 3.48 3.88 -21.05
N ASP A 12 2.27 4.07 -21.57
CA ASP A 12 1.49 5.30 -21.54
C ASP A 12 0.47 5.36 -20.39
N GLU A 13 0.30 4.27 -19.63
CA GLU A 13 -0.47 4.24 -18.40
C GLU A 13 0.39 4.70 -17.21
N LYS A 14 -0.26 5.26 -16.19
CA LYS A 14 0.43 5.71 -14.97
C LYS A 14 0.90 4.53 -14.10
N GLY A 15 0.39 3.33 -14.37
CA GLY A 15 0.64 2.10 -13.62
C GLY A 15 -0.14 2.04 -12.31
N ASP A 16 -0.31 0.82 -11.80
CA ASP A 16 -1.09 0.58 -10.59
C ASP A 16 -0.23 0.85 -9.34
N ILE A 17 -0.85 1.46 -8.33
CA ILE A 17 -0.16 1.84 -7.10
C ILE A 17 -0.06 0.67 -6.11
N ASP A 18 -0.79 -0.42 -6.34
CA ASP A 18 -0.76 -1.63 -5.51
C ASP A 18 0.61 -2.32 -5.55
N GLU A 19 1.26 -2.36 -6.71
CA GLU A 19 2.59 -2.96 -6.89
C GLU A 19 3.66 -2.16 -6.15
N THR A 20 3.53 -0.83 -6.18
CA THR A 20 4.39 0.07 -5.41
C THR A 20 4.24 -0.18 -3.91
N ALA A 21 3.01 -0.39 -3.42
CA ALA A 21 2.72 -0.73 -2.02
C ALA A 21 3.21 -2.15 -1.64
N LYS A 22 3.15 -3.12 -2.56
CA LYS A 22 3.59 -4.51 -2.35
C LYS A 22 5.11 -4.65 -2.35
N PHE A 23 5.84 -3.80 -3.08
CA PHE A 23 7.28 -3.97 -3.28
C PHE A 23 8.08 -4.11 -1.96
N PRO A 24 7.90 -3.24 -0.94
CA PRO A 24 8.59 -3.39 0.35
C PRO A 24 8.32 -4.73 1.05
N ASN A 25 7.11 -5.28 0.89
CA ASN A 25 6.77 -6.59 1.44
C ASN A 25 7.57 -7.71 0.78
N ALA A 26 7.72 -7.66 -0.55
CA ALA A 26 8.54 -8.62 -1.27
C ALA A 26 10.02 -8.56 -0.85
N VAL A 27 10.59 -7.35 -0.73
CA VAL A 27 11.98 -7.16 -0.26
C VAL A 27 12.16 -7.71 1.15
N ALA A 28 11.28 -7.32 2.08
CA ALA A 28 11.37 -7.73 3.47
C ALA A 28 11.16 -9.24 3.63
N MET A 29 10.28 -9.86 2.84
CA MET A 29 10.09 -11.31 2.83
C MET A 29 11.37 -12.05 2.42
N VAL A 30 11.98 -11.67 1.29
CA VAL A 30 13.23 -12.31 0.83
C VAL A 30 14.34 -12.09 1.85
N TRP A 31 14.52 -10.87 2.35
CA TRP A 31 15.52 -10.56 3.36
C TRP A 31 15.34 -11.37 4.65
N ARG A 32 14.12 -11.45 5.20
CA ARG A 32 13.84 -12.22 6.43
C ARG A 32 14.08 -13.71 6.23
N TRP A 33 13.76 -14.24 5.05
CA TRP A 33 13.98 -15.66 4.76
C TRP A 33 15.47 -15.99 4.61
N THR A 34 16.22 -15.18 3.87
CA THR A 34 17.63 -15.47 3.57
C THR A 34 18.60 -15.00 4.65
N GLY A 35 18.20 -14.00 5.45
CA GLY A 35 19.10 -13.25 6.33
C GLY A 35 20.06 -12.31 5.59
N ASP A 36 19.92 -12.17 4.26
CA ASP A 36 20.85 -11.39 3.43
C ASP A 36 20.64 -9.88 3.61
N SER A 37 21.38 -9.32 4.56
CA SER A 37 21.34 -7.89 4.85
C SER A 37 21.92 -7.04 3.72
N LYS A 38 22.76 -7.60 2.83
CA LYS A 38 23.24 -6.89 1.65
C LYS A 38 22.13 -6.72 0.61
N PHE A 39 21.33 -7.76 0.36
CA PHE A 39 20.14 -7.66 -0.50
C PHE A 39 19.18 -6.58 -0.01
N ARG A 40 18.88 -6.57 1.31
CA ARG A 40 18.11 -5.49 1.95
C ARG A 40 18.73 -4.13 1.66
N ASP A 41 20.05 -3.97 1.84
CA ASP A 41 20.73 -2.69 1.66
C ASP A 41 20.66 -2.17 0.23
N ASP A 42 20.81 -3.05 -0.76
CA ASP A 42 20.78 -2.71 -2.17
C ASP A 42 19.37 -2.19 -2.59
N LEU A 43 18.31 -2.68 -1.96
CA LEU A 43 16.92 -2.30 -2.28
C LEU A 43 16.29 -1.30 -1.29
N TYR A 44 16.98 -0.97 -0.20
CA TYR A 44 16.42 -0.17 0.88
C TYR A 44 16.01 1.23 0.41
N ALA A 45 16.88 1.93 -0.32
CA ALA A 45 16.60 3.29 -0.79
C ALA A 45 15.41 3.35 -1.77
N PHE A 46 15.16 2.27 -2.52
CA PHE A 46 13.99 2.18 -3.38
C PHE A 46 12.73 1.89 -2.58
N THR A 47 12.80 1.00 -1.59
CA THR A 47 11.73 0.73 -0.62
C THR A 47 11.26 2.00 0.10
N VAL A 48 12.20 2.84 0.56
CA VAL A 48 11.89 4.15 1.19
C VAL A 48 11.09 5.03 0.24
N ARG A 49 11.55 5.17 -1.01
CA ARG A 49 10.89 6.01 -2.02
C ARG A 49 9.49 5.52 -2.36
N ASN A 50 9.28 4.20 -2.43
CA ASN A 50 7.97 3.63 -2.67
C ASN A 50 6.99 4.04 -1.56
N MET A 51 7.37 3.90 -0.30
CA MET A 51 6.47 4.24 0.80
C MET A 51 6.25 5.74 0.95
N GLN A 52 7.26 6.56 0.65
CA GLN A 52 7.08 8.01 0.60
C GLN A 52 6.12 8.40 -0.53
N TYR A 53 6.22 7.76 -1.69
CA TYR A 53 5.30 7.95 -2.80
C TYR A 53 3.87 7.58 -2.39
N MET A 54 3.65 6.39 -1.80
CA MET A 54 2.32 5.97 -1.35
C MET A 54 1.70 6.96 -0.35
N VAL A 55 2.46 7.42 0.64
CA VAL A 55 1.96 8.38 1.65
C VAL A 55 1.68 9.77 1.05
N ASN A 56 2.35 10.14 -0.05
CA ASN A 56 2.15 11.41 -0.73
C ASN A 56 1.01 11.39 -1.77
N LEU A 57 0.38 10.23 -2.00
CA LEU A 57 -0.79 10.10 -2.87
C LEU A 57 -2.11 10.46 -2.17
N THR A 58 -2.09 10.72 -0.87
CA THR A 58 -3.29 11.17 -0.14
C THR A 58 -3.67 12.59 -0.57
N LYS A 59 -4.96 12.86 -0.76
CA LYS A 59 -5.44 14.11 -1.39
C LYS A 59 -5.55 15.28 -0.41
N SER A 60 -5.63 15.01 0.89
CA SER A 60 -5.75 16.03 1.94
C SER A 60 -4.98 15.66 3.21
N ASP A 61 -4.71 16.65 4.06
CA ASP A 61 -4.01 16.44 5.34
C ASP A 61 -4.75 15.49 6.29
N ASP A 62 -6.07 15.38 6.15
CA ASP A 62 -6.94 14.51 6.96
C ASP A 62 -7.20 13.15 6.32
N ASP A 63 -6.72 12.94 5.09
CA ASP A 63 -6.83 11.69 4.36
C ASP A 63 -5.59 10.81 4.55
N LEU A 64 -5.84 9.52 4.79
CA LEU A 64 -4.84 8.51 5.11
C LEU A 64 -4.67 7.48 4.01
N TRP A 65 -5.54 7.47 2.99
CA TRP A 65 -5.61 6.38 2.03
C TRP A 65 -5.03 6.80 0.69
N PRO A 66 -4.04 6.07 0.15
CA PRO A 66 -3.48 6.42 -1.15
C PRO A 66 -4.54 6.35 -2.26
N ASP A 67 -4.65 7.42 -3.05
CA ASP A 67 -5.50 7.47 -4.24
C ASP A 67 -4.71 7.00 -5.48
N GLY A 68 -5.28 6.05 -6.20
CA GLY A 68 -4.81 5.64 -7.51
C GLY A 68 -5.34 4.28 -7.93
N ASP A 69 -5.07 3.95 -9.19
CA ASP A 69 -5.48 2.68 -9.79
C ASP A 69 -4.80 1.51 -9.05
N GLY A 70 -5.60 0.51 -8.68
CA GLY A 70 -5.13 -0.71 -8.03
C GLY A 70 -5.58 -1.94 -8.82
N ASN A 71 -5.40 -3.13 -8.26
CA ASN A 71 -5.65 -4.39 -8.96
C ASN A 71 -7.14 -4.64 -9.33
N VAL A 72 -8.05 -3.74 -8.94
CA VAL A 72 -9.47 -3.76 -9.33
C VAL A 72 -9.84 -2.39 -9.91
N GLU A 73 -10.10 -2.36 -11.21
CA GLU A 73 -10.43 -1.14 -11.96
C GLU A 73 -11.90 -1.15 -12.41
N SER A 74 -12.81 -1.44 -11.48
CA SER A 74 -14.24 -1.35 -11.77
C SER A 74 -14.71 0.10 -11.66
N SER A 75 -15.39 0.62 -12.68
CA SER A 75 -15.89 2.01 -12.71
C SER A 75 -16.89 2.38 -11.60
N VAL A 76 -17.40 1.39 -10.86
CA VAL A 76 -18.29 1.60 -9.71
C VAL A 76 -17.55 1.71 -8.38
N LEU A 77 -16.25 1.42 -8.36
CA LEU A 77 -15.38 1.55 -7.19
C LEU A 77 -14.75 2.95 -7.14
N GLY A 78 -14.40 3.36 -5.93
CA GLY A 78 -13.72 4.62 -5.67
C GLY A 78 -12.21 4.50 -5.82
N ALA A 79 -11.54 5.64 -5.71
CA ALA A 79 -10.11 5.77 -6.02
C ALA A 79 -9.17 5.19 -4.95
N GLU A 80 -9.71 4.83 -3.77
CA GLU A 80 -8.96 4.27 -2.66
C GLU A 80 -9.31 2.79 -2.51
N ALA A 81 -8.49 1.88 -3.04
CA ALA A 81 -8.76 0.44 -2.97
C ALA A 81 -8.29 -0.19 -1.65
N VAL A 82 -9.06 -1.16 -1.12
CA VAL A 82 -8.77 -1.78 0.19
C VAL A 82 -7.48 -2.58 0.20
N ASP A 83 -7.16 -3.21 -0.93
CA ASP A 83 -5.92 -3.95 -1.11
C ASP A 83 -4.72 -3.00 -1.08
N VAL A 84 -4.76 -1.88 -1.82
CA VAL A 84 -3.74 -0.82 -1.76
C VAL A 84 -3.57 -0.30 -0.33
N ALA A 85 -4.65 -0.02 0.38
CA ALA A 85 -4.60 0.45 1.76
C ALA A 85 -3.91 -0.56 2.69
N THR A 86 -4.29 -1.84 2.60
CA THR A 86 -3.70 -2.92 3.42
C THR A 86 -2.24 -3.20 3.06
N TYR A 87 -1.88 -3.19 1.76
CA TYR A 87 -0.50 -3.31 1.31
C TYR A 87 0.34 -2.12 1.73
N THR A 88 -0.21 -0.92 1.76
CA THR A 88 0.49 0.27 2.25
C THR A 88 0.81 0.14 3.74
N ILE A 89 -0.17 -0.28 4.57
CA ILE A 89 0.07 -0.58 5.99
C ILE A 89 1.18 -1.62 6.14
N ARG A 90 1.10 -2.72 5.38
CA ARG A 90 2.10 -3.79 5.46
C ARG A 90 3.49 -3.31 5.02
N GLY A 91 3.57 -2.58 3.91
CA GLY A 91 4.80 -2.04 3.35
C GLY A 91 5.48 -1.05 4.29
N LEU A 92 4.71 -0.23 5.01
CA LEU A 92 5.24 0.68 6.05
C LEU A 92 5.87 -0.11 7.20
N LEU A 93 5.19 -1.16 7.70
CA LEU A 93 5.72 -2.01 8.76
C LEU A 93 6.96 -2.78 8.31
N ASP A 94 6.98 -3.27 7.07
CA ASP A 94 8.14 -3.93 6.49
C ASP A 94 9.34 -2.99 6.31
N LEU A 95 9.08 -1.74 5.91
CA LEU A 95 10.11 -0.70 5.86
C LEU A 95 10.64 -0.38 7.26
N ALA A 96 9.77 -0.30 8.27
CA ALA A 96 10.17 -0.05 9.65
C ALA A 96 11.14 -1.13 10.16
N ASP A 97 10.83 -2.42 9.93
CA ASP A 97 11.71 -3.53 10.32
C ASP A 97 13.07 -3.47 9.61
N MET A 98 13.07 -3.16 8.31
CA MET A 98 14.33 -2.98 7.56
C MET A 98 15.13 -1.78 8.07
N ALA A 99 14.46 -0.67 8.41
CA ALA A 99 15.08 0.53 8.96
C ALA A 99 15.72 0.27 10.32
N ALA A 100 14.99 -0.40 11.23
CA ALA A 100 15.48 -0.81 12.53
C ALA A 100 16.75 -1.68 12.40
N SER A 101 16.72 -2.66 11.47
CA SER A 101 17.86 -3.52 11.19
C SER A 101 19.07 -2.80 10.56
N LYS A 102 18.85 -1.66 9.91
CA LYS A 102 19.91 -0.76 9.40
C LYS A 102 20.34 0.30 10.40
N HIS A 103 19.71 0.35 11.58
CA HIS A 103 19.87 1.43 12.55
C HIS A 103 19.47 2.82 12.01
N ASP A 104 18.53 2.89 11.07
CA ASP A 104 17.91 4.13 10.60
C ASP A 104 16.64 4.44 11.41
N ALA A 105 16.86 5.02 12.59
CA ALA A 105 15.78 5.38 13.51
C ALA A 105 14.82 6.44 12.94
N SER A 106 15.26 7.27 11.99
CA SER A 106 14.39 8.30 11.40
C SER A 106 13.32 7.66 10.53
N THR A 107 13.73 6.78 9.61
CA THR A 107 12.82 6.07 8.72
C THR A 107 11.93 5.10 9.49
N GLU A 108 12.49 4.39 10.48
CA GLU A 108 11.73 3.50 11.37
C GLU A 108 10.56 4.24 12.04
N ASN A 109 10.85 5.34 12.74
CA ASN A 109 9.83 6.11 13.46
C ASN A 109 8.78 6.71 12.52
N TRP A 110 9.21 7.22 11.36
CA TRP A 110 8.29 7.74 10.35
C TRP A 110 7.33 6.65 9.87
N ALA A 111 7.85 5.48 9.47
CA ALA A 111 7.05 4.40 8.92
C ALA A 111 6.06 3.83 9.95
N ILE A 112 6.51 3.63 11.21
CA ILE A 112 5.65 3.19 12.32
C ILE A 112 4.52 4.20 12.57
N LYS A 113 4.83 5.51 12.58
CA LYS A 113 3.83 6.56 12.80
C LYS A 113 2.72 6.50 11.75
N GLN A 114 3.10 6.38 10.47
CA GLN A 114 2.15 6.30 9.36
C GLN A 114 1.30 5.03 9.45
N ALA A 115 1.92 3.86 9.64
CA ALA A 115 1.21 2.58 9.72
C ALA A 115 0.21 2.59 10.88
N ALA A 116 0.62 3.11 12.04
CA ALA A 116 -0.23 3.16 13.22
C ALA A 116 -1.43 4.12 13.04
N ALA A 117 -1.28 5.21 12.27
CA ALA A 117 -2.39 6.09 11.94
C ALA A 117 -3.43 5.35 11.10
N MET A 118 -3.00 4.71 10.01
CA MET A 118 -3.86 3.91 9.12
C MET A 118 -4.53 2.76 9.88
N GLN A 119 -3.80 1.97 10.66
CA GLN A 119 -4.35 0.86 11.45
C GLN A 119 -5.43 1.31 12.45
N ARG A 120 -5.24 2.45 13.12
CA ARG A 120 -6.24 3.00 14.06
C ARG A 120 -7.51 3.49 13.36
N ALA A 121 -7.40 3.92 12.10
CA ALA A 121 -8.53 4.37 11.29
C ALA A 121 -9.25 3.21 10.58
N PHE A 122 -8.52 2.13 10.26
CA PHE A 122 -8.94 1.10 9.32
C PHE A 122 -10.32 0.52 9.64
N GLN A 123 -10.52 -0.01 10.84
CA GLN A 123 -11.80 -0.63 11.21
C GLN A 123 -12.99 0.32 11.04
N ARG A 124 -12.83 1.61 11.36
CA ARG A 124 -13.92 2.59 11.26
C ARG A 124 -14.19 3.02 9.82
N ALA A 125 -13.15 3.09 8.99
CA ALA A 125 -13.27 3.52 7.61
C ALA A 125 -13.79 2.40 6.69
N TRP A 126 -13.30 1.16 6.87
CA TRP A 126 -13.49 0.10 5.87
C TRP A 126 -14.58 -0.91 6.22
N TRP A 127 -14.99 -1.06 7.48
CA TRP A 127 -15.94 -2.11 7.86
C TRP A 127 -17.39 -1.75 7.51
N LEU A 128 -18.09 -2.67 6.84
CA LEU A 128 -19.51 -2.54 6.54
C LEU A 128 -20.35 -3.45 7.44
N PRO A 129 -21.11 -2.93 8.43
CA PRO A 129 -21.89 -3.79 9.32
C PRO A 129 -23.05 -4.53 8.64
N SER A 130 -23.62 -3.95 7.57
CA SER A 130 -24.77 -4.53 6.84
C SER A 130 -24.40 -5.73 5.98
N ILE A 131 -23.14 -5.83 5.57
CA ILE A 131 -22.56 -6.97 4.85
C ILE A 131 -21.22 -7.21 5.56
N PRO A 132 -21.10 -8.20 6.46
CA PRO A 132 -20.01 -8.29 7.44
C PRO A 132 -18.65 -8.60 6.80
N GLN A 133 -18.13 -7.63 6.07
CA GLN A 133 -16.89 -7.63 5.31
C GLN A 133 -16.36 -6.19 5.21
N TYR A 134 -15.11 -6.05 4.77
CA TYR A 134 -14.55 -4.75 4.43
C TYR A 134 -15.03 -4.31 3.05
N ALA A 135 -15.18 -3.00 2.87
CA ALA A 135 -15.43 -2.38 1.58
C ALA A 135 -14.32 -2.68 0.58
N ASP A 136 -14.65 -2.73 -0.71
CA ASP A 136 -13.67 -2.94 -1.78
C ASP A 136 -12.87 -1.66 -2.04
N SER A 137 -13.52 -0.51 -1.90
CA SER A 137 -12.90 0.81 -2.02
C SER A 137 -13.60 1.85 -1.15
N LEU A 138 -12.97 3.01 -1.02
CA LEU A 138 -13.60 4.23 -0.50
C LEU A 138 -13.70 5.27 -1.61
N ASN A 139 -14.70 6.15 -1.52
CA ASN A 139 -14.74 7.34 -2.38
C ASN A 139 -13.87 8.48 -1.82
N ASP A 140 -13.30 9.27 -2.73
CA ASP A 140 -12.67 10.55 -2.42
C ASP A 140 -13.46 11.69 -3.10
N PRO A 141 -13.78 12.79 -2.39
CA PRO A 141 -13.63 13.00 -0.96
C PRO A 141 -14.78 12.41 -0.13
N GLY A 142 -14.45 11.95 1.08
CA GLY A 142 -15.44 11.61 2.10
C GLY A 142 -15.30 10.22 2.71
N ASN A 143 -14.43 9.38 2.14
CA ASN A 143 -14.04 8.07 2.63
C ASN A 143 -15.26 7.18 2.90
N GLN A 144 -16.29 7.30 2.04
CA GLN A 144 -17.49 6.48 2.12
C GLN A 144 -17.19 5.11 1.53
N PRO A 145 -17.53 4.02 2.22
CA PRO A 145 -17.20 2.69 1.74
C PRO A 145 -18.11 2.24 0.59
N LEU A 146 -17.50 1.69 -0.46
CA LEU A 146 -18.13 1.18 -1.67
C LEU A 146 -17.88 -0.32 -1.83
N MET A 147 -18.81 -0.99 -2.50
CA MET A 147 -18.80 -2.43 -2.74
C MET A 147 -19.17 -2.70 -4.19
N GLU A 148 -18.41 -3.54 -4.87
CA GLU A 148 -18.81 -4.12 -6.14
C GLU A 148 -19.84 -5.23 -5.88
N ARG A 149 -20.93 -5.26 -6.68
CA ARG A 149 -22.03 -6.22 -6.56
C ARG A 149 -22.45 -6.76 -7.90
#